data_AF-A0A7W5SHF8-F1
#
_entry.id   AF-A0A7W5SHF8-F1
#
_cell.length_a   1.000
_cell.length_b   1.000
_cell.length_c   1.000
_cell.angle_alpha   90.00
_cell.angle_beta   90.00
_cell.angle_gamma   90.00
#
_symmetry.space_group_name_H-M   'P 1'
#
loop_
_entity.id
_entity.type
_entity.pdbx_description
1 polymer ?
#
loop_
_entity_poly.entity_id
_entity_poly.type
_entity_poly.pdbx_seq_one_letter_code
_entity_poly.pdbx_strand_id
1 'polypeptide(L)'
;MYKLVLVAAVASVLAGPAMAVECTPITEKQVEGLFDRWNASLATLDPQKVVDNYDKDAVLLPTLSNKPRLTQEERMAYFKDFLKKKPQGKIDSRTVKIGCDKVIDTGTYTFTLADGTKVPARYTFTYKFEHGKWLITSHHSSAMPETHS
;
A
#
# COMPACT_ATOMS: atom_id res chain seq x y z
N MET A 1 -16.28 63.03 39.26
CA MET A 1 -15.60 62.96 37.95
C MET A 1 -14.13 62.61 38.20
N TYR A 2 -13.69 61.35 38.07
CA TYR A 2 -12.29 61.03 37.74
C TYR A 2 -12.26 59.68 37.01
N LYS A 3 -11.44 59.67 35.95
CA LYS A 3 -11.50 58.82 34.75
C LYS A 3 -11.08 57.37 35.03
N LEU A 4 -11.83 56.42 34.47
CA LEU A 4 -11.39 55.03 34.26
C LEU A 4 -10.17 55.03 33.33
N VAL A 5 -9.07 54.42 33.76
CA VAL A 5 -7.93 54.09 32.90
C VAL A 5 -8.04 52.61 32.55
N LEU A 6 -8.44 52.30 31.31
CA LEU A 6 -8.33 50.95 30.76
C LEU A 6 -6.88 50.72 30.30
N VAL A 7 -6.19 49.80 30.95
CA VAL A 7 -4.92 49.27 30.46
C VAL A 7 -5.23 48.08 29.57
N ALA A 8 -5.06 48.24 28.26
CA ALA A 8 -5.15 47.13 27.31
C ALA A 8 -3.86 46.29 27.40
N ALA A 9 -3.95 45.08 27.95
CA ALA A 9 -2.86 44.12 27.94
C ALA A 9 -2.81 43.43 26.56
N VAL A 10 -1.76 43.73 25.77
CA VAL A 10 -1.49 43.03 24.52
C VAL A 10 -0.72 41.74 24.84
N ALA A 11 -1.43 40.61 24.87
CA ALA A 11 -0.79 39.31 25.01
C ALA A 11 -0.13 38.91 23.68
N SER A 12 1.21 38.92 23.65
CA SER A 12 1.98 38.40 22.51
C SER A 12 1.99 36.88 22.56
N VAL A 13 1.27 36.22 21.66
CA VAL A 13 1.33 34.76 21.50
C VAL A 13 2.64 34.43 20.77
N LEU A 14 3.63 33.94 21.50
CA LEU A 14 4.84 33.39 20.90
C LEU A 14 4.48 32.04 20.25
N ALA A 15 4.45 32.01 18.91
CA ALA A 15 4.38 30.77 18.17
C ALA A 15 5.67 29.97 18.44
N GLY A 16 5.54 28.79 19.07
CA GLY A 16 6.66 27.87 19.24
C GLY A 16 7.19 27.38 17.89
N PRO A 17 8.45 26.91 17.81
CA PRO A 17 9.00 26.38 16.57
C PRO A 17 8.12 25.23 16.07
N ALA A 18 7.71 25.29 14.80
CA ALA A 18 7.07 24.17 14.15
C ALA A 18 8.05 22.99 14.14
N MET A 19 7.73 21.92 14.88
CA MET A 19 8.47 20.67 14.81
C MET A 19 8.38 20.18 13.35
N ALA A 20 9.52 20.12 12.66
CA ALA A 20 9.58 19.53 11.33
C ALA A 20 9.12 18.07 11.45
N VAL A 21 8.11 17.68 10.66
CA VAL A 21 7.73 16.27 10.55
C VAL A 21 8.84 15.58 9.79
N GLU A 22 9.69 14.83 10.49
CA GLU A 22 10.68 13.97 9.85
C GLU A 22 9.98 12.72 9.31
N CYS A 23 9.96 12.62 7.98
CA CYS A 23 9.41 11.47 7.28
C CYS A 23 10.44 10.35 7.22
N THR A 24 9.98 9.10 7.20
CA THR A 24 10.83 7.92 7.09
C THR A 24 11.44 7.83 5.68
N PRO A 25 12.78 7.85 5.55
CA PRO A 25 13.42 7.74 4.25
C PRO A 25 13.25 6.33 3.67
N ILE A 26 13.00 6.27 2.35
CA ILE A 26 12.98 5.03 1.57
C ILE A 26 13.52 5.30 0.16
N THR A 27 14.28 4.37 -0.38
CA THR A 27 14.82 4.38 -1.75
C THR A 27 13.95 3.54 -2.67
N GLU A 28 14.02 3.77 -3.99
CA GLU A 28 13.30 2.92 -4.96
C GLU A 28 13.63 1.43 -4.80
N LYS A 29 14.90 1.08 -4.61
CA LYS A 29 15.34 -0.31 -4.36
C LYS A 29 14.66 -0.93 -3.14
N GLN A 30 14.47 -0.16 -2.06
CA GLN A 30 13.74 -0.65 -0.89
C GLN A 30 12.24 -0.82 -1.18
N VAL A 31 11.65 0.02 -2.03
CA VAL A 31 10.27 -0.15 -2.52
C VAL A 31 10.14 -1.45 -3.31
N GLU A 32 11.10 -1.78 -4.18
CA GLU A 32 11.09 -3.08 -4.89
C GLU A 32 11.05 -4.26 -3.92
N GLY A 33 11.84 -4.17 -2.84
CA GLY A 33 11.85 -5.15 -1.76
C GLY A 33 10.50 -5.32 -1.05
N LEU A 34 9.62 -4.30 -1.06
CA LEU A 34 8.26 -4.42 -0.51
C LEU A 34 7.40 -5.36 -1.37
N PHE A 35 7.51 -5.26 -2.70
CA PHE A 35 6.87 -6.21 -3.61
C PHE A 35 7.47 -7.60 -3.44
N ASP A 36 8.79 -7.73 -3.39
CA ASP A 36 9.46 -9.03 -3.24
C ASP A 36 9.04 -9.74 -1.96
N ARG A 37 8.94 -9.01 -0.84
CA ARG A 37 8.42 -9.51 0.44
C ARG A 37 6.98 -10.02 0.30
N TRP A 38 6.10 -9.24 -0.34
CA TRP A 38 4.73 -9.66 -0.58
C TRP A 38 4.66 -10.88 -1.50
N ASN A 39 5.44 -10.92 -2.58
CA ASN A 39 5.46 -12.02 -3.53
C ASN A 39 6.02 -13.31 -2.91
N ALA A 40 7.05 -13.21 -2.06
CA ALA A 40 7.58 -14.32 -1.30
C ALA A 40 6.54 -14.90 -0.32
N SER A 41 5.66 -14.06 0.23
CA SER A 41 4.55 -14.55 1.07
C SER A 41 3.53 -15.38 0.29
N LEU A 42 3.41 -15.21 -1.04
CA LEU A 42 2.56 -16.09 -1.86
C LEU A 42 3.15 -17.51 -1.93
N ALA A 43 4.48 -17.64 -1.94
CA ALA A 43 5.16 -18.92 -2.04
C ALA A 43 4.97 -19.81 -0.79
N THR A 44 4.62 -19.23 0.36
CA THR A 44 4.34 -19.98 1.59
C THR A 44 3.00 -20.72 1.55
N LEU A 45 2.11 -20.35 0.63
CA LEU A 45 0.72 -20.81 0.54
C LEU A 45 -0.09 -20.56 1.83
N ASP A 46 0.40 -19.67 2.71
CA ASP A 46 -0.27 -19.26 3.94
C ASP A 46 -0.91 -17.88 3.74
N PRO A 47 -2.26 -17.77 3.69
CA PRO A 47 -2.92 -16.49 3.50
C PRO A 47 -2.65 -15.49 4.63
N GLN A 48 -2.33 -15.95 5.84
CA GLN A 48 -1.96 -15.06 6.95
C GLN A 48 -0.67 -14.30 6.62
N LYS A 49 0.35 -15.00 6.12
CA LYS A 49 1.62 -14.38 5.71
C LYS A 49 1.42 -13.33 4.61
N VAL A 50 0.43 -13.54 3.73
CA VAL A 50 0.10 -12.55 2.70
C VAL A 50 -0.54 -11.32 3.31
N VAL A 51 -1.58 -11.49 4.15
CA VAL A 51 -2.30 -10.35 4.74
C VAL A 51 -1.48 -9.59 5.78
N ASP A 52 -0.44 -10.18 6.38
CA ASP A 52 0.50 -9.50 7.28
C ASP A 52 1.26 -8.33 6.61
N ASN A 53 1.28 -8.30 5.27
CA ASN A 53 1.84 -7.19 4.49
C ASN A 53 0.90 -5.98 4.36
N TYR A 54 -0.37 -6.15 4.74
CA TYR A 54 -1.41 -5.13 4.59
C TYR A 54 -1.63 -4.38 5.91
N ASP A 55 -2.01 -3.11 5.79
CA ASP A 55 -2.59 -2.40 6.92
C ASP A 55 -3.95 -3.03 7.29
N LYS A 56 -4.36 -2.81 8.53
CA LYS A 56 -5.64 -3.28 9.09
C LYS A 56 -6.84 -2.73 8.30
N ASP A 57 -6.77 -1.50 7.80
CA ASP A 57 -7.83 -0.87 7.00
C ASP A 57 -7.60 -0.90 5.47
N ALA A 58 -6.61 -1.68 5.00
CA ALA A 58 -6.18 -1.64 3.61
C ALA A 58 -7.26 -2.07 2.60
N VAL A 59 -7.37 -1.42 1.45
CA VAL A 59 -8.30 -1.83 0.39
C VAL A 59 -7.63 -2.79 -0.58
N LEU A 60 -8.31 -3.89 -0.94
CA LEU A 60 -7.90 -4.74 -2.06
C LEU A 60 -9.01 -4.80 -3.11
N LEU A 61 -8.66 -4.41 -4.33
CA LEU A 61 -9.45 -4.56 -5.56
C LEU A 61 -8.77 -5.63 -6.43
N PRO A 62 -9.18 -6.91 -6.32
CA PRO A 62 -8.46 -8.01 -6.95
C PRO A 62 -8.92 -8.27 -8.39
N THR A 63 -8.06 -8.90 -9.18
CA THR A 63 -8.33 -9.21 -10.61
C THR A 63 -9.49 -10.18 -10.82
N LEU A 64 -9.65 -11.15 -9.91
CA LEU A 64 -10.53 -12.32 -10.11
C LEU A 64 -11.83 -12.24 -9.31
N SER A 65 -12.21 -11.06 -8.79
CA SER A 65 -13.43 -10.91 -8.01
C SER A 65 -14.00 -9.51 -8.14
N ASN A 66 -15.32 -9.43 -8.41
CA ASN A 66 -16.04 -8.16 -8.43
C ASN A 66 -16.21 -7.53 -7.03
N LYS A 67 -15.97 -8.30 -5.95
CA LYS A 67 -16.13 -7.84 -4.57
C LYS A 67 -14.82 -7.21 -4.06
N PRO A 68 -14.81 -5.90 -3.71
CA PRO A 68 -13.73 -5.27 -2.95
C PRO A 68 -13.53 -5.96 -1.59
N ARG A 69 -12.28 -6.02 -1.11
CA ARG A 69 -11.94 -6.55 0.21
C ARG A 69 -11.49 -5.40 1.10
N LEU A 70 -12.32 -5.08 2.10
CA LEU A 70 -12.16 -3.91 2.96
C LEU A 70 -11.70 -4.31 4.36
N THR A 71 -11.92 -5.57 4.76
CA THR A 71 -11.46 -6.11 6.04
C THR A 71 -10.31 -7.13 5.85
N GLN A 72 -9.53 -7.33 6.91
CA GLN A 72 -8.46 -8.34 6.91
C GLN A 72 -9.01 -9.75 6.63
N GLU A 73 -10.18 -10.08 7.19
CA GLU A 73 -10.86 -11.36 6.96
C GLU A 73 -11.23 -11.55 5.48
N GLU A 74 -11.74 -10.50 4.83
CA GLU A 74 -12.10 -10.53 3.41
C GLU A 74 -10.87 -10.68 2.50
N ARG A 75 -9.76 -10.02 2.86
CA ARG A 75 -8.47 -10.16 2.17
C ARG A 75 -7.92 -11.58 2.36
N MET A 76 -7.97 -12.11 3.57
CA MET A 76 -7.51 -13.46 3.89
C MET A 76 -8.33 -14.53 3.14
N ALA A 77 -9.65 -14.37 3.07
CA ALA A 77 -10.52 -15.25 2.29
C ALA A 77 -10.19 -15.23 0.80
N TYR A 78 -9.92 -14.05 0.23
CA TYR A 78 -9.47 -13.95 -1.16
C TYR A 78 -8.14 -14.70 -1.38
N PHE A 79 -7.15 -14.47 -0.51
CA PHE A 79 -5.85 -15.12 -0.66
C PHE A 79 -5.92 -16.63 -0.43
N LYS A 80 -6.80 -17.13 0.43
CA LYS A 80 -7.04 -18.57 0.59
C LYS A 80 -7.41 -19.25 -0.73
N ASP A 81 -8.19 -18.59 -1.58
CA ASP A 81 -8.56 -19.12 -2.91
C ASP A 81 -7.53 -18.82 -3.99
N PHE A 82 -6.88 -17.66 -3.94
CA PHE A 82 -5.83 -17.28 -4.88
C PHE A 82 -4.61 -18.20 -4.77
N LEU A 83 -4.19 -18.52 -3.54
CA LEU A 83 -3.01 -19.35 -3.26
C LEU A 83 -3.16 -20.80 -3.71
N LYS A 84 -4.38 -21.31 -3.89
CA LYS A 84 -4.62 -22.63 -4.51
C LYS A 84 -4.00 -22.75 -5.90
N LYS A 85 -3.82 -21.62 -6.60
CA LYS A 85 -3.20 -21.54 -7.93
C LYS A 85 -1.67 -21.48 -7.90
N LYS A 86 -1.07 -21.46 -6.69
CA LYS A 86 0.38 -21.27 -6.44
C LYS A 86 0.99 -20.12 -7.27
N PRO A 87 0.40 -18.91 -7.23
CA PRO A 87 0.82 -17.80 -8.07
C PRO A 87 2.21 -17.30 -7.67
N GLN A 88 3.02 -16.93 -8.67
CA GLN A 88 4.28 -16.21 -8.51
C GLN A 88 4.32 -15.03 -9.47
N GLY A 89 4.44 -13.82 -8.93
CA GLY A 89 4.44 -12.58 -9.70
C GLY A 89 5.84 -12.20 -10.17
N LYS A 90 5.93 -11.58 -11.35
CA LYS A 90 7.12 -10.89 -11.85
C LYS A 90 6.72 -9.50 -12.34
N ILE A 91 7.42 -8.47 -11.89
CA ILE A 91 7.23 -7.10 -12.38
C ILE A 91 7.75 -7.01 -13.82
N ASP A 92 6.93 -6.47 -14.72
CA ASP A 92 7.27 -6.23 -16.12
C ASP A 92 7.57 -4.74 -16.38
N SER A 93 6.86 -3.84 -15.70
CA SER A 93 7.13 -2.40 -15.69
C SER A 93 6.80 -1.81 -14.32
N ARG A 94 7.51 -0.74 -13.95
CA ARG A 94 7.38 -0.10 -12.64
C ARG A 94 7.54 1.42 -12.76
N THR A 95 6.75 2.14 -11.98
CA THR A 95 6.87 3.57 -11.72
C THR A 95 6.60 3.79 -10.24
N VAL A 96 7.57 4.40 -9.56
CA VAL A 96 7.53 4.65 -8.12
C VAL A 96 7.37 6.14 -7.86
N LYS A 97 6.48 6.50 -6.93
CA LYS A 97 6.37 7.85 -6.37
C LYS A 97 6.50 7.77 -4.85
N ILE A 98 7.53 8.43 -4.31
CA ILE A 98 7.81 8.47 -2.87
C ILE A 98 7.37 9.83 -2.34
N GLY A 99 6.62 9.82 -1.24
CA GLY A 99 6.23 10.99 -0.46
C GLY A 99 6.52 10.76 1.03
N CYS A 100 6.15 11.73 1.86
CA CYS A 100 6.32 11.62 3.31
C CYS A 100 5.57 10.42 3.88
N ASP A 101 6.29 9.42 4.41
CA ASP A 101 5.77 8.15 4.94
C ASP A 101 4.82 7.40 4.00
N LYS A 102 4.89 7.67 2.70
CA LYS A 102 3.96 7.14 1.69
C LYS A 102 4.70 6.76 0.42
N VAL A 103 4.27 5.67 -0.20
CA VAL A 103 4.81 5.23 -1.50
C VAL A 103 3.65 4.80 -2.40
N ILE A 104 3.77 5.06 -3.70
CA ILE A 104 2.95 4.47 -4.75
C ILE A 104 3.90 3.69 -5.68
N ASP A 105 3.73 2.37 -5.76
CA ASP A 105 4.38 1.49 -6.75
C ASP A 105 3.32 1.04 -7.74
N THR A 106 3.49 1.38 -9.01
CA THR A 106 2.50 1.14 -10.07
C THR A 106 3.17 0.60 -11.32
N GLY A 107 2.44 -0.22 -12.07
CA GLY A 107 2.95 -0.73 -13.34
C GLY A 107 2.20 -1.97 -13.79
N THR A 108 2.95 -2.89 -14.40
CA THR A 108 2.44 -4.17 -14.88
C THR A 108 3.25 -5.32 -14.30
N TYR A 109 2.59 -6.43 -14.06
CA TYR A 109 3.23 -7.68 -13.68
C TYR A 109 2.62 -8.86 -14.43
N THR A 110 3.28 -10.00 -14.36
CA THR A 110 2.77 -11.27 -14.86
C THR A 110 2.83 -12.30 -13.74
N PHE A 111 1.69 -12.91 -13.42
CA PHE A 111 1.67 -14.09 -12.57
C PHE A 111 1.92 -15.35 -13.38
N THR A 112 2.80 -16.21 -12.90
CA THR A 112 2.89 -17.61 -13.34
C THR A 112 2.15 -18.49 -12.34
N LEU A 113 1.23 -19.31 -12.82
CA LEU A 113 0.45 -20.25 -11.99
C LEU A 113 1.11 -21.65 -11.97
N ALA A 114 0.60 -22.54 -11.13
CA ALA A 114 1.13 -23.91 -10.95
C ALA A 114 1.19 -24.73 -12.25
N ASP A 115 0.28 -24.48 -13.20
CA ASP A 115 0.19 -25.15 -14.50
C ASP A 115 1.06 -24.49 -15.59
N GLY A 116 1.81 -23.43 -15.24
CA GLY A 116 2.63 -22.65 -16.16
C GLY A 116 1.87 -21.53 -16.86
N THR A 117 0.56 -21.39 -16.65
CA THR A 117 -0.25 -20.29 -17.20
C THR A 117 0.32 -18.94 -16.77
N LYS A 118 0.52 -18.05 -17.75
CA LYS A 118 0.95 -16.66 -17.52
C LYS A 118 -0.24 -15.72 -17.60
N VAL A 119 -0.43 -14.93 -16.55
CA VAL A 119 -1.53 -13.97 -16.43
C VAL A 119 -0.96 -12.56 -16.29
N PRO A 120 -0.85 -11.79 -17.39
CA PRO A 120 -0.43 -10.39 -17.34
C PRO A 120 -1.54 -9.52 -16.74
N ALA A 121 -1.13 -8.52 -15.96
CA ALA A 121 -2.04 -7.64 -15.24
C ALA A 121 -1.38 -6.29 -14.92
N ARG A 122 -2.21 -5.29 -14.65
CA ARG A 122 -1.81 -3.97 -14.15
C ARG A 122 -1.97 -3.94 -12.65
N TYR A 123 -1.10 -3.22 -11.96
CA TYR A 123 -1.14 -3.10 -10.51
C TYR A 123 -0.90 -1.67 -10.02
N THR A 124 -1.47 -1.41 -8.84
CA THR A 124 -1.13 -0.28 -7.96
C THR A 124 -1.00 -0.83 -6.54
N PHE A 125 0.17 -0.67 -5.93
CA PHE A 125 0.37 -0.79 -4.49
C PHE A 125 0.61 0.60 -3.91
N THR A 126 -0.17 0.98 -2.91
CA THR A 126 0.17 2.12 -2.05
C THR A 126 0.67 1.59 -0.73
N TYR A 127 1.70 2.23 -0.19
CA TYR A 127 2.27 1.88 1.11
C TYR A 127 2.26 3.08 2.05
N LYS A 128 2.16 2.79 3.34
CA LYS A 128 2.39 3.75 4.42
C LYS A 128 3.39 3.16 5.42
N PHE A 129 4.25 4.00 5.97
CA PHE A 129 5.07 3.62 7.12
C PHE A 129 4.27 3.80 8.41
N GLU A 130 4.02 2.71 9.14
CA GLU A 130 3.39 2.73 10.45
C GLU A 130 4.02 1.70 11.38
N HIS A 131 4.17 2.05 12.66
CA HIS A 131 4.68 1.14 13.71
C HIS A 131 6.00 0.44 13.32
N GLY A 132 6.91 1.16 12.66
CA GLY A 132 8.22 0.64 12.26
C GLY A 132 8.22 -0.22 10.99
N LYS A 133 7.10 -0.32 10.26
CA LYS A 133 7.01 -1.14 9.04
C LYS A 133 6.25 -0.44 7.92
N TRP A 134 6.68 -0.71 6.68
CA TRP A 134 5.94 -0.35 5.48
C TRP A 134 4.84 -1.39 5.20
N LEU A 135 3.59 -0.95 5.17
CA LEU A 135 2.40 -1.77 4.95
C LEU A 135 1.63 -1.30 3.72
N ILE A 136 0.99 -2.25 3.02
CA ILE A 136 0.09 -1.96 1.89
C ILE A 136 -1.19 -1.33 2.43
N THR A 137 -1.53 -0.13 1.98
CA THR A 137 -2.78 0.57 2.30
C THR A 137 -3.84 0.43 1.20
N SER A 138 -3.41 0.22 -0.04
CA SER A 138 -4.30 -0.10 -1.16
C SER A 138 -3.56 -1.00 -2.15
N HIS A 139 -4.24 -2.02 -2.63
CA HIS A 139 -3.79 -2.87 -3.73
C HIS A 139 -4.92 -2.96 -4.76
N HIS A 140 -4.70 -2.39 -5.94
CA HIS A 140 -5.55 -2.63 -7.11
C HIS A 140 -4.78 -3.52 -8.08
N SER A 141 -5.36 -4.66 -8.45
CA SER A 141 -4.92 -5.49 -9.55
C SER A 141 -6.04 -5.70 -10.56
N SER A 142 -5.71 -5.59 -11.85
CA SER A 142 -6.68 -5.72 -12.94
C SER A 142 -6.07 -6.40 -14.15
N ALA A 143 -6.90 -7.11 -14.92
CA ALA A 143 -6.44 -7.72 -16.15
C ALA A 143 -5.97 -6.65 -17.15
N MET A 144 -5.19 -7.08 -18.13
CA MET A 144 -4.98 -6.26 -19.33
C MET A 144 -6.34 -6.06 -20.02
N PRO A 145 -6.70 -4.81 -20.38
CA PRO A 145 -8.04 -4.51 -20.88
C PRO A 145 -8.25 -4.96 -22.33
N GLU A 146 -7.18 -5.07 -23.12
CA GLU A 146 -7.25 -5.53 -24.50
C GLU A 146 -7.20 -7.07 -24.51
N THR A 147 -8.33 -7.69 -24.83
CA THR A 147 -8.36 -9.07 -25.30
C THR A 147 -8.33 -8.97 -26.83
N HIS A 148 -7.26 -9.43 -27.48
CA HIS A 148 -7.23 -9.47 -28.95
C HIS A 148 -8.52 -10.13 -29.45
N SER A 149 -9.27 -9.36 -30.25
CA SER A 149 -10.52 -9.76 -30.89
C SER A 149 -10.25 -10.71 -32.04
#